data_AF-I0HCD0-F1
#
_entry.id   AF-I0HCD0-F1
#
_cell.length_a   1.000
_cell.length_b   1.000
_cell.length_c   1.000
_cell.angle_alpha   90.00
_cell.angle_beta   90.00
_cell.angle_gamma   90.00
#
_symmetry.space_group_name_H-M   'P 1'
#
loop_
_entity.id
_entity.type
_entity.pdbx_description
1 polymer ?
#
loop_
_entity_poly.entity_id
_entity_poly.type
_entity_poly.pdbx_seq_one_letter_code
_entity_poly.pdbx_strand_id
1 'polypeptide(L)'
;MRHTTRRLLTGAALVLAAGTGLGMAPGAAYAGGLPATVDVSSTLKTRSAPSTAATIVGTVKDGAKISVACAVNGTTVRGKVRTTKVWDRLTSGAYISHSYVRTSAKIPACPPSAQKPKTPKTPKTVTGTVRTTDGPVNTRSGPFTSYATAGMLANNTVVQLVCSAQGTQVTGTVRTTAQWDRLSDGRYISHAYMLSGTLTACPDAPAPILTPAEFIAAAAPGAQQGWRDYGVPPSVTIAQSILESGWGRSGLSSADKNFFGIKCQNGAYGPHATGCHVYTTTECTKAGKCFQTADAFRTYSTMARSFRDHGHFLKVNKRYTPAFAHTRNADKFIEQIWKAGYATDPKYVAKVTGIMKTYDLYRYDTWK
;
A
#
# COMPACT_ATOMS: atom_id res chain seq x y z
N MET A 1 23.31 -30.38 -21.48
CA MET A 1 23.73 -29.28 -20.60
C MET A 1 22.48 -28.56 -20.10
N ARG A 2 22.14 -28.73 -18.81
CA ARG A 2 20.90 -28.23 -18.19
C ARG A 2 21.20 -26.91 -17.48
N HIS A 3 20.67 -25.80 -17.97
CA HIS A 3 20.62 -24.55 -17.20
C HIS A 3 19.28 -24.48 -16.47
N THR A 4 19.27 -24.88 -15.20
CA THR A 4 18.17 -24.65 -14.26
C THR A 4 18.23 -23.23 -13.70
N THR A 5 17.32 -22.36 -14.15
CA THR A 5 17.17 -20.99 -13.64
C THR A 5 16.39 -21.03 -12.31
N ARG A 6 17.10 -20.96 -11.18
CA ARG A 6 16.50 -20.74 -9.84
C ARG A 6 16.03 -19.28 -9.73
N ARG A 7 14.71 -19.04 -9.69
CA ARG A 7 14.13 -17.76 -9.22
C ARG A 7 13.89 -17.85 -7.71
N LEU A 8 14.64 -17.04 -6.96
CA LEU A 8 14.55 -16.87 -5.51
C LEU A 8 13.40 -15.92 -5.17
N LEU A 9 12.52 -16.35 -4.27
CA LEU A 9 11.60 -15.49 -3.52
C LEU A 9 12.32 -15.08 -2.23
N THR A 10 13.07 -13.98 -2.30
CA THR A 10 13.87 -13.46 -1.17
C THR A 10 13.00 -12.72 -0.16
N GLY A 11 12.86 -13.32 1.02
CA GLY A 11 12.60 -12.60 2.27
C GLY A 11 13.89 -11.96 2.79
N ALA A 12 13.81 -10.71 3.26
CA ALA A 12 14.95 -9.96 3.75
C ALA A 12 15.17 -10.19 5.27
N ALA A 13 16.42 -10.44 5.66
CA ALA A 13 16.92 -10.37 7.03
C ALA A 13 18.26 -9.59 7.05
N LEU A 14 18.35 -8.63 7.98
CA LEU A 14 19.46 -7.72 8.29
C LEU A 14 20.59 -8.42 9.08
N VAL A 15 21.88 -8.08 8.85
CA VAL A 15 22.97 -7.85 9.87
C VAL A 15 24.14 -7.04 9.22
N LEU A 16 24.87 -6.28 10.05
CA LEU A 16 25.81 -5.15 9.85
C LEU A 16 27.30 -5.43 9.46
N ALA A 17 27.95 -4.33 8.98
CA ALA A 17 29.37 -3.89 9.08
C ALA A 17 30.46 -4.58 8.21
N ALA A 18 31.53 -3.95 7.68
CA ALA A 18 32.05 -2.58 7.51
C ALA A 18 33.24 -2.61 6.49
N GLY A 19 33.66 -1.46 5.94
CA GLY A 19 34.98 -1.24 5.31
C GLY A 19 35.00 -1.15 3.77
N THR A 20 34.87 0.05 3.17
CA THR A 20 35.93 0.96 2.64
C THR A 20 36.61 0.54 1.33
N GLY A 21 36.45 1.36 0.29
CA GLY A 21 37.26 1.31 -0.94
C GLY A 21 36.72 2.25 -2.02
N LEU A 22 37.34 3.43 -2.16
CA LEU A 22 37.05 4.45 -3.18
C LEU A 22 37.47 4.00 -4.59
N GLY A 23 36.71 4.45 -5.59
CA GLY A 23 37.09 4.42 -7.01
C GLY A 23 36.10 5.23 -7.84
N MET A 24 36.40 6.52 -8.05
CA MET A 24 35.66 7.41 -8.94
C MET A 24 36.19 7.28 -10.37
N ALA A 25 35.28 7.14 -11.33
CA ALA A 25 35.41 7.74 -12.65
C ALA A 25 34.01 8.12 -13.19
N PRO A 26 33.90 9.18 -14.02
CA PRO A 26 32.71 10.02 -14.10
C PRO A 26 31.84 9.74 -15.32
N GLY A 27 30.55 10.09 -15.23
CA GLY A 27 29.70 10.33 -16.40
C GLY A 27 28.35 9.62 -16.44
N ALA A 28 27.40 10.02 -15.57
CA ALA A 28 25.94 10.03 -15.82
C ALA A 28 25.21 10.53 -14.55
N ALA A 29 25.46 11.78 -14.16
CA ALA A 29 24.81 12.39 -13.01
C ALA A 29 23.41 12.88 -13.39
N TYR A 30 22.36 12.08 -13.19
CA TYR A 30 20.99 12.54 -12.89
C TYR A 30 20.01 11.43 -12.40
N ALA A 31 20.47 10.23 -12.02
CA ALA A 31 19.58 9.13 -11.60
C ALA A 31 19.44 8.94 -10.07
N GLY A 32 20.34 9.52 -9.26
CA GLY A 32 20.24 9.50 -7.80
C GLY A 32 20.03 10.91 -7.28
N GLY A 33 18.82 11.24 -6.81
CA GLY A 33 18.57 12.54 -6.18
C GLY A 33 19.57 12.82 -5.05
N LEU A 34 19.86 14.09 -4.80
CA LEU A 34 20.82 14.50 -3.78
C LEU A 34 20.36 14.06 -2.39
N PRO A 35 21.21 13.37 -1.61
CA PRO A 35 20.87 12.98 -0.27
C PRO A 35 20.74 14.20 0.63
N ALA A 36 19.67 14.23 1.42
CA ALA A 36 19.39 15.27 2.39
C ALA A 36 18.80 14.66 3.67
N THR A 37 18.83 15.42 4.77
CA THR A 37 18.26 15.01 6.06
C THR A 37 17.18 15.99 6.48
N VAL A 38 16.03 15.48 6.90
CA VAL A 38 14.96 16.29 7.49
C VAL A 38 15.30 16.61 8.94
N ASP A 39 15.15 17.88 9.32
CA ASP A 39 15.37 18.38 10.67
C ASP A 39 14.13 19.15 11.15
N VAL A 40 13.30 18.47 11.94
CA VAL A 40 12.07 18.95 12.56
C VAL A 40 12.04 18.53 14.04
N SER A 41 10.89 18.60 14.71
CA SER A 41 10.75 18.09 16.10
C SER A 41 9.86 16.84 16.19
N SER A 42 9.22 16.45 15.08
CA SER A 42 8.39 15.23 15.02
C SER A 42 8.25 14.73 13.58
N THR A 43 7.35 15.33 12.79
CA THR A 43 7.09 14.96 11.40
C THR A 43 6.91 16.19 10.52
N LEU A 44 7.52 16.16 9.33
CA LEU A 44 7.35 17.15 8.27
C LEU A 44 6.29 16.68 7.26
N LYS A 45 5.34 17.54 6.93
CA LYS A 45 4.33 17.27 5.88
C LYS A 45 4.94 17.40 4.49
N THR A 46 4.77 16.40 3.64
CA THR A 46 5.08 16.49 2.20
C THR A 46 3.85 16.98 1.45
N ARG A 47 4.06 17.72 0.35
CA ARG A 47 2.99 18.44 -0.35
C ARG A 47 3.00 18.18 -1.85
N SER A 48 1.86 18.33 -2.49
CA SER A 48 1.70 18.14 -3.94
C SER A 48 2.33 19.26 -4.80
N ALA A 49 2.62 20.41 -4.20
CA ALA A 49 3.21 21.57 -4.87
C ALA A 49 4.07 22.39 -3.87
N PRO A 50 4.95 23.30 -4.32
CA PRO A 50 5.83 24.09 -3.45
C PRO A 50 5.09 25.23 -2.73
N SER A 51 4.09 24.88 -1.93
CA SER A 51 3.24 25.84 -1.23
C SER A 51 2.71 25.25 0.07
N THR A 52 2.66 26.04 1.14
CA THR A 52 2.00 25.65 2.40
C THR A 52 0.49 25.44 2.25
N ALA A 53 -0.13 25.93 1.17
CA ALA A 53 -1.53 25.70 0.85
C ALA A 53 -1.75 24.41 0.03
N ALA A 54 -0.69 23.78 -0.48
CA ALA A 54 -0.82 22.59 -1.31
C ALA A 54 -1.21 21.36 -0.48
N THR A 55 -1.98 20.45 -1.10
CA THR A 55 -2.44 19.20 -0.49
C THR A 55 -1.29 18.44 0.15
N ILE A 56 -1.49 17.97 1.37
CA ILE A 56 -0.55 17.09 2.04
C ILE A 56 -0.65 15.71 1.38
N VAL A 57 0.47 15.23 0.84
CA VAL A 57 0.55 13.93 0.14
C VAL A 57 1.32 12.88 0.94
N GLY A 58 1.73 13.24 2.16
CA GLY A 58 2.45 12.34 3.06
C GLY A 58 3.14 13.07 4.20
N THR A 59 3.93 12.34 4.96
CA THR A 59 4.77 12.85 6.05
C THR A 59 6.13 12.19 6.05
N VAL A 60 7.13 12.89 6.60
CA VAL A 60 8.51 12.41 6.77
C VAL A 60 8.92 12.66 8.22
N LYS A 61 9.51 11.68 8.88
CA LYS A 61 9.94 11.78 10.28
C LYS A 61 11.19 12.66 10.43
N ASP A 62 11.37 13.19 11.64
CA ASP A 62 12.63 13.84 12.01
C ASP A 62 13.84 12.91 11.79
N GLY A 63 14.96 13.47 11.36
CA GLY A 63 16.20 12.74 11.04
C GLY A 63 16.14 11.87 9.78
N ALA A 64 15.01 11.79 9.08
CA ALA A 64 14.87 10.94 7.91
C ALA A 64 15.82 11.36 6.77
N LYS A 65 16.43 10.37 6.14
CA LYS A 65 17.23 10.54 4.92
C LYS A 65 16.29 10.53 3.71
N ILE A 66 16.38 11.56 2.90
CA ILE A 66 15.55 11.78 1.72
C ILE A 66 16.42 12.03 0.49
N SER A 67 15.85 11.81 -0.69
CA SER A 67 16.50 12.12 -1.97
C SER A 67 15.79 13.30 -2.64
N VAL A 68 16.49 14.42 -2.77
CA VAL A 68 15.99 15.62 -3.43
C VAL A 68 16.37 15.58 -4.90
N ALA A 69 15.38 15.65 -5.78
CA ALA A 69 15.60 15.73 -7.22
C ALA A 69 16.11 17.13 -7.60
N CYS A 70 15.42 18.17 -7.17
CA CYS A 70 15.73 19.56 -7.52
C CYS A 70 14.98 20.56 -6.63
N ALA A 71 15.38 21.83 -6.69
CA ALA A 71 14.80 22.93 -5.93
C ALA A 71 13.92 23.84 -6.80
N VAL A 72 12.82 24.36 -6.23
CA VAL A 72 11.92 25.35 -6.83
C VAL A 72 11.60 26.46 -5.86
N ASN A 73 11.18 27.62 -6.36
CA ASN A 73 10.61 28.67 -5.53
C ASN A 73 9.13 28.38 -5.22
N GLY A 74 8.69 28.80 -4.04
CA GLY A 74 7.36 28.57 -3.52
C GLY A 74 6.99 29.55 -2.42
N THR A 75 6.01 29.21 -1.58
CA THR A 75 5.65 30.04 -0.41
C THR A 75 6.80 30.09 0.59
N THR A 76 7.09 31.26 1.15
CA THR A 76 8.11 31.40 2.21
C THR A 76 7.70 30.62 3.47
N VAL A 77 8.63 29.85 4.01
CA VAL A 77 8.45 29.12 5.27
C VAL A 77 9.62 29.42 6.20
N ARG A 78 9.28 29.71 7.47
CA ARG A 78 10.22 29.77 8.59
C ARG A 78 10.28 28.38 9.21
N GLY A 79 11.42 27.73 9.12
CA GLY A 79 11.63 26.37 9.64
C GLY A 79 12.88 26.29 10.51
N LYS A 80 13.08 25.10 11.10
CA LYS A 80 14.13 24.84 12.11
C LYS A 80 15.55 25.04 11.57
N VAL A 81 15.76 24.83 10.27
CA VAL A 81 17.08 25.01 9.64
C VAL A 81 17.28 26.45 9.15
N ARG A 82 16.26 27.04 8.51
CA ARG A 82 16.32 28.40 7.93
C ARG A 82 14.93 28.96 7.59
N THR A 83 14.86 30.25 7.27
CA THR A 83 13.71 30.85 6.59
C THR A 83 14.00 30.96 5.10
N THR A 84 13.13 30.42 4.23
CA THR A 84 13.36 30.43 2.78
C THR A 84 12.08 30.27 1.96
N LYS A 85 12.10 30.77 0.72
CA LYS A 85 11.09 30.52 -0.32
C LYS A 85 11.38 29.25 -1.14
N VAL A 86 12.50 28.58 -0.87
CA VAL A 86 12.91 27.38 -1.60
C VAL A 86 12.15 26.15 -1.07
N TRP A 87 11.69 25.34 -2.01
CA TRP A 87 11.08 24.04 -1.79
C TRP A 87 11.85 22.97 -2.56
N ASP A 88 12.03 21.83 -1.91
CA ASP A 88 12.74 20.69 -2.46
C ASP A 88 11.72 19.71 -3.04
N ARG A 89 11.83 19.45 -4.33
CA ARG A 89 11.10 18.38 -5.00
C ARG A 89 11.85 17.07 -4.76
N LEU A 90 11.21 16.14 -4.08
CA LEU A 90 11.75 14.81 -3.84
C LEU A 90 11.74 13.99 -5.15
N THR A 91 12.54 12.94 -5.21
CA THR A 91 12.50 11.98 -6.33
C THR A 91 11.12 11.32 -6.47
N SER A 92 10.35 11.23 -5.39
CA SER A 92 8.94 10.81 -5.41
C SER A 92 7.98 11.80 -6.08
N GLY A 93 8.43 13.02 -6.39
CA GLY A 93 7.62 14.09 -6.96
C GLY A 93 6.88 14.96 -5.94
N ALA A 94 6.87 14.58 -4.65
CA ALA A 94 6.34 15.42 -3.58
C ALA A 94 7.30 16.57 -3.24
N TYR A 95 6.78 17.61 -2.58
CA TYR A 95 7.52 18.81 -2.18
C TYR A 95 7.61 18.92 -0.66
N ILE A 96 8.76 19.35 -0.17
CA ILE A 96 8.96 19.77 1.21
C ILE A 96 9.63 21.13 1.24
N SER A 97 9.44 21.89 2.32
CA SER A 97 10.12 23.18 2.41
C SER A 97 11.59 22.97 2.78
N HIS A 98 12.48 23.63 2.05
CA HIS A 98 13.93 23.61 2.32
C HIS A 98 14.29 24.25 3.69
N SER A 99 13.33 24.94 4.30
CA SER A 99 13.42 25.48 5.67
C SER A 99 13.65 24.43 6.76
N TYR A 100 13.41 23.14 6.45
CA TYR A 100 13.59 22.00 7.36
C TYR A 100 14.59 20.95 6.83
N VAL A 101 15.39 21.28 5.81
CA VAL A 101 16.24 20.31 5.13
C VAL A 101 17.72 20.69 5.29
N ARG A 102 18.53 19.72 5.74
CA ARG A 102 20.00 19.81 5.76
C ARG A 102 20.58 19.03 4.59
N THR A 103 21.40 19.69 3.78
CA THR A 103 22.14 19.08 2.67
C THR A 103 23.62 19.41 2.79
N SER A 104 24.48 18.53 2.28
CA SER A 104 25.93 18.76 2.18
C SER A 104 26.34 19.42 0.86
N ALA A 105 25.41 19.52 -0.10
CA ALA A 105 25.65 20.08 -1.43
C ALA A 105 24.50 21.00 -1.86
N LYS A 106 24.81 21.93 -2.78
CA LYS A 106 23.83 22.82 -3.40
C LYS A 106 22.86 22.01 -4.28
N ILE A 107 21.57 22.20 -4.06
CA ILE A 107 20.52 21.51 -4.82
C ILE A 107 20.33 22.22 -6.18
N PRO A 108 20.34 21.49 -7.31
CA PRO A 108 20.13 22.09 -8.62
C PRO A 108 18.67 22.57 -8.75
N ALA A 109 18.46 23.64 -9.52
CA ALA A 109 17.11 24.12 -9.84
C ALA A 109 16.37 23.11 -10.73
N CYS A 110 15.05 22.98 -10.58
CA CYS A 110 14.28 22.11 -11.45
C CYS A 110 14.24 22.63 -12.90
N PRO A 111 14.28 21.74 -13.92
CA PRO A 111 14.19 22.14 -15.33
C PRO A 111 12.93 22.98 -15.63
N PRO A 112 12.96 23.90 -16.61
CA PRO A 112 11.85 24.81 -16.91
C PRO A 112 10.50 24.13 -17.21
N SER A 113 10.51 22.90 -17.72
CA SER A 113 9.29 22.10 -17.97
C SER A 113 8.61 21.59 -16.70
N ALA A 114 9.28 21.64 -15.55
CA ALA A 114 8.73 21.35 -14.22
C ALA A 114 8.15 22.61 -13.52
N GLN A 115 8.22 23.79 -14.17
CA GLN A 115 7.82 25.08 -13.61
C GLN A 115 6.59 25.71 -14.28
N LYS A 116 5.65 24.90 -14.81
CA LYS A 116 4.28 25.40 -14.88
C LYS A 116 3.63 25.16 -13.52
N PRO A 117 3.46 26.18 -12.65
CA PRO A 117 2.50 26.04 -11.59
C PRO A 117 1.16 25.81 -12.28
N LYS A 118 0.65 24.58 -12.20
CA LYS A 118 -0.81 24.47 -12.10
C LYS A 118 -1.11 25.27 -10.85
N THR A 119 -1.66 26.47 -11.02
CA THR A 119 -2.35 27.18 -9.93
C THR A 119 -3.08 26.09 -9.14
N PRO A 120 -2.85 25.95 -7.83
CA PRO A 120 -3.62 24.98 -7.06
C PRO A 120 -5.07 25.35 -7.33
N LYS A 121 -5.77 24.55 -8.14
CA LYS A 121 -7.22 24.63 -8.18
C LYS A 121 -7.56 24.28 -6.75
N THR A 122 -8.03 25.25 -5.97
CA THR A 122 -8.71 24.99 -4.72
C THR A 122 -9.60 23.79 -5.00
N PRO A 123 -9.41 22.66 -4.29
CA PRO A 123 -10.23 21.48 -4.53
C PRO A 123 -11.67 21.97 -4.51
N LYS A 124 -12.44 21.73 -5.59
CA LYS A 124 -13.84 22.14 -5.61
C LYS A 124 -14.49 21.46 -4.41
N THR A 125 -14.88 22.24 -3.41
CA THR A 125 -15.55 21.70 -2.23
C THR A 125 -17.06 21.80 -2.41
N VAL A 126 -17.77 20.80 -1.90
CA VAL A 126 -19.22 20.81 -1.77
C VAL A 126 -19.53 21.09 -0.30
N THR A 127 -20.42 22.03 -0.03
CA THR A 127 -20.88 22.28 1.33
C THR A 127 -21.83 21.17 1.76
N GLY A 128 -21.60 20.60 2.94
CA GLY A 128 -22.45 19.59 3.56
C GLY A 128 -22.86 19.99 4.97
N THR A 129 -24.03 19.54 5.41
CA THR A 129 -24.54 19.74 6.78
C THR A 129 -24.71 18.41 7.47
N VAL A 130 -24.14 18.27 8.66
CA VAL A 130 -24.29 17.08 9.51
C VAL A 130 -25.70 17.03 10.10
N ARG A 131 -26.36 15.87 10.02
CA ARG A 131 -27.65 15.59 10.67
C ARG A 131 -27.56 14.33 11.51
N THR A 132 -27.88 14.46 12.79
CA THR A 132 -27.84 13.37 13.77
C THR A 132 -28.85 13.65 14.89
N THR A 133 -29.46 12.61 15.44
CA THR A 133 -30.39 12.68 16.59
C THR A 133 -29.76 12.19 17.89
N ASP A 134 -28.73 11.35 17.82
CA ASP A 134 -28.25 10.55 18.95
C ASP A 134 -26.87 11.02 19.45
N GLY A 135 -26.59 12.33 19.29
CA GLY A 135 -25.33 12.96 19.66
C GLY A 135 -24.34 13.14 18.50
N PRO A 136 -23.12 13.64 18.78
CA PRO A 136 -22.12 13.97 17.75
C PRO A 136 -21.67 12.77 16.92
N VAL A 137 -21.45 13.00 15.62
CA VAL A 137 -21.01 11.98 14.67
C VAL A 137 -19.49 11.88 14.66
N ASN A 138 -18.96 10.67 14.79
CA ASN A 138 -17.53 10.42 14.65
C ASN A 138 -17.04 10.69 13.22
N THR A 139 -15.96 11.45 13.13
CA THR A 139 -15.10 11.54 11.94
C THR A 139 -13.91 10.61 12.11
N ARG A 140 -13.39 10.07 11.02
CA ARG A 140 -12.37 9.00 11.02
C ARG A 140 -11.19 9.34 10.12
N SER A 141 -10.07 8.66 10.36
CA SER A 141 -8.86 8.79 9.53
C SER A 141 -8.97 8.11 8.15
N GLY A 142 -10.06 7.39 7.89
CA GLY A 142 -10.36 6.74 6.61
C GLY A 142 -11.85 6.36 6.50
N PRO A 143 -12.29 5.87 5.32
CA PRO A 143 -13.70 5.68 5.00
C PRO A 143 -14.31 4.39 5.59
N PHE A 144 -13.77 3.82 6.66
CA PHE A 144 -14.32 2.62 7.30
C PHE A 144 -14.46 2.81 8.80
N THR A 145 -15.43 2.12 9.41
CA THR A 145 -15.64 2.18 10.87
C THR A 145 -14.47 1.62 11.67
N SER A 146 -13.61 0.82 11.04
CA SER A 146 -12.37 0.30 11.62
C SER A 146 -11.23 1.32 11.68
N TYR A 147 -11.30 2.43 10.93
CA TYR A 147 -10.32 3.51 11.06
C TYR A 147 -10.52 4.25 12.38
N ALA A 148 -9.41 4.66 12.99
CA ALA A 148 -9.42 5.40 14.24
C ALA A 148 -10.28 6.67 14.12
N THR A 149 -11.04 6.96 15.18
CA THR A 149 -11.75 8.23 15.32
C THR A 149 -10.74 9.38 15.30
N ALA A 150 -10.95 10.33 14.41
CA ALA A 150 -10.11 11.52 14.21
C ALA A 150 -10.77 12.82 14.71
N GLY A 151 -11.97 12.71 15.30
CA GLY A 151 -12.73 13.81 15.89
C GLY A 151 -14.23 13.54 15.83
N MET A 152 -15.04 14.52 16.25
CA MET A 152 -16.50 14.44 16.21
C MET A 152 -17.10 15.72 15.61
N LEU A 153 -18.30 15.64 15.04
CA LEU A 153 -19.06 16.78 14.54
C LEU A 153 -20.47 16.77 15.13
N ALA A 154 -20.91 17.89 15.70
CA ALA A 154 -22.24 18.03 16.29
C ALA A 154 -23.34 18.12 15.21
N ASN A 155 -24.59 17.93 15.62
CA ASN A 155 -25.74 18.17 14.74
C ASN A 155 -25.71 19.60 14.17
N ASN A 156 -26.14 19.76 12.92
CA ASN A 156 -26.15 21.01 12.16
C ASN A 156 -24.76 21.61 11.86
N THR A 157 -23.66 20.90 12.15
CA THR A 157 -22.33 21.38 11.77
C THR A 157 -22.21 21.46 10.25
N VAL A 158 -21.78 22.61 9.74
CA VAL A 158 -21.51 22.82 8.31
C VAL A 158 -20.05 22.55 8.01
N VAL A 159 -19.78 21.74 7.00
CA VAL A 159 -18.44 21.30 6.61
C VAL A 159 -18.21 21.39 5.11
N GLN A 160 -16.94 21.42 4.70
CA GLN A 160 -16.52 21.39 3.32
C GLN A 160 -16.06 19.97 2.94
N LEU A 161 -16.72 19.39 1.93
CA LEU A 161 -16.48 18.04 1.43
C LEU A 161 -15.69 18.11 0.12
N VAL A 162 -14.71 17.24 -0.05
CA VAL A 162 -13.79 17.23 -1.19
C VAL A 162 -14.19 16.18 -2.22
N CYS A 163 -14.47 14.97 -1.74
CA CYS A 163 -14.76 13.80 -2.57
C CYS A 163 -15.45 12.72 -1.72
N SER A 164 -15.98 11.70 -2.38
CA SER A 164 -16.59 10.53 -1.74
C SER A 164 -15.73 9.27 -1.92
N ALA A 165 -15.79 8.36 -0.97
CA ALA A 165 -15.12 7.06 -0.99
C ALA A 165 -16.11 5.96 -0.61
N GLN A 166 -15.88 4.75 -1.12
CA GLN A 166 -16.61 3.57 -0.69
C GLN A 166 -15.99 3.02 0.61
N GLY A 167 -16.86 2.57 1.51
CA GLY A 167 -16.53 2.33 2.90
C GLY A 167 -17.42 1.29 3.56
N THR A 168 -17.36 1.22 4.90
CA THR A 168 -18.31 0.42 5.68
C THR A 168 -19.73 0.96 5.46
N GLN A 169 -20.71 0.09 5.23
CA GLN A 169 -22.11 0.49 5.19
C GLN A 169 -22.57 0.94 6.58
N VAL A 170 -23.10 2.14 6.67
CA VAL A 170 -23.61 2.72 7.91
C VAL A 170 -25.06 3.11 7.71
N THR A 171 -25.90 2.79 8.69
CA THR A 171 -27.26 3.33 8.82
C THR A 171 -27.20 4.52 9.76
N GLY A 172 -27.57 5.70 9.28
CA GLY A 172 -27.58 6.94 10.04
C GLY A 172 -28.87 7.71 9.81
N THR A 173 -29.02 8.84 10.49
CA THR A 173 -30.26 9.64 10.52
C THR A 173 -30.72 10.11 9.13
N VAL A 174 -29.81 10.26 8.17
CA VAL A 174 -30.17 10.69 6.81
C VAL A 174 -30.51 9.49 5.91
N ARG A 175 -29.68 8.43 5.95
CA ARG A 175 -29.80 7.25 5.06
C ARG A 175 -28.94 6.08 5.52
N THR A 176 -29.15 4.92 4.90
CA THR A 176 -28.20 3.81 4.88
C THR A 176 -27.31 3.89 3.64
N THR A 177 -25.99 3.90 3.80
CA THR A 177 -25.04 3.99 2.66
C THR A 177 -23.64 3.48 3.01
N ALA A 178 -22.92 2.99 2.00
CA ALA A 178 -21.49 2.68 2.07
C ALA A 178 -20.60 3.87 1.67
N GLN A 179 -21.20 5.02 1.32
CA GLN A 179 -20.45 6.22 0.98
C GLN A 179 -19.92 6.93 2.24
N TRP A 180 -18.65 7.35 2.16
CA TRP A 180 -17.98 8.20 3.13
C TRP A 180 -17.44 9.44 2.45
N ASP A 181 -17.66 10.59 3.04
CA ASP A 181 -17.26 11.87 2.47
C ASP A 181 -15.97 12.35 3.12
N ARG A 182 -14.99 12.73 2.30
CA ARG A 182 -13.73 13.30 2.76
C ARG A 182 -13.89 14.79 3.01
N LEU A 183 -13.64 15.21 4.24
CA LEU A 183 -13.61 16.59 4.67
C LEU A 183 -12.37 17.32 4.11
N SER A 184 -12.42 18.64 4.02
CA SER A 184 -11.28 19.47 3.56
C SER A 184 -10.03 19.35 4.42
N ASP A 185 -10.18 18.94 5.69
CA ASP A 185 -9.08 18.66 6.61
C ASP A 185 -8.51 17.23 6.49
N GLY A 186 -9.07 16.42 5.58
CA GLY A 186 -8.63 15.07 5.28
C GLY A 186 -9.27 13.96 6.11
N ARG A 187 -10.11 14.28 7.11
CA ARG A 187 -10.92 13.30 7.83
C ARG A 187 -12.08 12.80 6.96
N TYR A 188 -12.70 11.70 7.38
CA TYR A 188 -13.86 11.10 6.72
C TYR A 188 -15.06 11.09 7.64
N ILE A 189 -16.25 11.37 7.11
CA ILE A 189 -17.54 11.20 7.79
C ILE A 189 -18.44 10.29 6.96
N SER A 190 -19.25 9.46 7.59
CA SER A 190 -20.21 8.64 6.84
C SER A 190 -21.29 9.53 6.21
N HIS A 191 -21.56 9.31 4.92
CA HIS A 191 -22.62 10.03 4.20
C HIS A 191 -24.03 9.70 4.74
N ALA A 192 -24.14 8.67 5.58
CA ALA A 192 -25.34 8.31 6.34
C ALA A 192 -25.84 9.43 7.27
N TYR A 193 -24.97 10.40 7.62
CA TYR A 193 -25.28 11.55 8.47
C TYR A 193 -25.12 12.90 7.76
N MET A 194 -24.93 12.91 6.43
CA MET A 194 -24.65 14.13 5.68
C MET A 194 -25.78 14.49 4.72
N LEU A 195 -26.18 15.77 4.75
CA LEU A 195 -26.93 16.42 3.68
C LEU A 195 -25.95 17.21 2.81
N SER A 196 -25.71 16.76 1.58
CA SER A 196 -24.86 17.44 0.61
C SER A 196 -25.28 17.10 -0.83
N GLY A 197 -24.76 17.86 -1.80
CA GLY A 197 -24.85 17.50 -3.22
C GLY A 197 -23.92 16.34 -3.60
N THR A 198 -23.93 15.98 -4.88
CA THR A 198 -23.11 14.89 -5.45
C THR A 198 -21.61 15.18 -5.31
N LEU A 199 -20.88 14.18 -4.83
CA LEU A 199 -19.42 14.21 -4.73
C LEU A 199 -18.78 13.29 -5.77
N THR A 200 -17.66 13.72 -6.34
CA THR A 200 -16.81 12.87 -7.17
C THR A 200 -16.02 11.89 -6.30
N ALA A 201 -15.68 10.71 -6.84
CA ALA A 201 -14.90 9.72 -6.12
C ALA A 201 -13.48 10.22 -5.77
N CYS A 202 -12.99 9.87 -4.58
CA CYS A 202 -11.62 10.15 -4.16
C CYS A 202 -10.65 9.24 -4.93
N PRO A 203 -9.69 9.80 -5.68
CA PRO A 203 -8.74 9.00 -6.46
C PRO A 203 -7.75 8.22 -5.58
N ASP A 204 -7.58 8.64 -4.32
CA ASP A 204 -6.60 8.16 -3.34
C ASP A 204 -7.26 7.64 -2.05
N ALA A 205 -8.51 7.19 -2.12
CA ALA A 205 -9.21 6.68 -0.94
C ALA A 205 -8.43 5.51 -0.29
N PRO A 206 -8.21 5.53 1.04
CA PRO A 206 -7.63 4.41 1.75
C PRO A 206 -8.48 3.15 1.55
N ALA A 207 -7.84 2.02 1.26
CA ALA A 207 -8.52 0.72 1.19
C ALA A 207 -9.06 0.31 2.58
N PRO A 208 -10.06 -0.60 2.65
CA PRO A 208 -10.57 -1.09 3.93
C PRO A 208 -9.44 -1.60 4.83
N ILE A 209 -9.35 -1.07 6.06
CA ILE A 209 -8.67 -1.81 7.12
C ILE A 209 -9.68 -2.85 7.59
N LEU A 210 -9.69 -4.01 6.92
CA LEU A 210 -10.47 -5.14 7.42
C LEU A 210 -9.92 -5.52 8.80
N THR A 211 -10.81 -5.74 9.75
CA THR A 211 -10.45 -6.50 10.96
C THR A 211 -9.99 -7.89 10.54
N PRO A 212 -9.20 -8.59 11.38
CA PRO A 212 -8.82 -9.96 11.10
C PRO A 212 -10.01 -10.87 10.74
N ALA A 213 -11.12 -10.75 11.47
CA ALA A 213 -12.33 -11.52 11.23
C ALA A 213 -12.98 -11.20 9.88
N GLU A 214 -13.10 -9.93 9.51
CA GLU A 214 -13.67 -9.52 8.21
C GLU A 214 -12.79 -9.95 7.05
N PHE A 215 -11.46 -9.85 7.18
CA PHE A 215 -10.54 -10.33 6.15
C PHE A 215 -10.71 -11.83 5.93
N ILE A 216 -10.72 -12.61 7.01
CA ILE A 216 -10.89 -14.07 6.93
C ILE A 216 -12.25 -14.43 6.33
N ALA A 217 -13.32 -13.73 6.72
CA ALA A 217 -14.66 -13.95 6.16
C ALA A 217 -14.71 -13.65 4.66
N ALA A 218 -14.06 -12.57 4.20
CA ALA A 218 -13.97 -12.22 2.78
C ALA A 218 -13.08 -13.20 1.98
N ALA A 219 -12.04 -13.74 2.61
CA ALA A 219 -11.08 -14.67 2.00
C ALA A 219 -11.65 -16.09 1.82
N ALA A 220 -12.48 -16.54 2.76
CA ALA A 220 -12.93 -17.93 2.84
C ALA A 220 -13.64 -18.44 1.56
N PRO A 221 -14.61 -17.73 0.95
CA PRO A 221 -15.29 -18.23 -0.26
C PRO A 221 -14.33 -18.47 -1.43
N GLY A 222 -13.37 -17.54 -1.64
CA GLY A 222 -12.36 -17.67 -2.70
C GLY A 222 -11.37 -18.80 -2.43
N ALA A 223 -10.95 -18.98 -1.18
CA ALA A 223 -10.07 -20.06 -0.76
C ALA A 223 -10.71 -21.43 -0.94
N GLN A 224 -11.97 -21.59 -0.50
CA GLN A 224 -12.73 -22.83 -0.66
C GLN A 224 -13.00 -23.17 -2.13
N GLN A 225 -13.31 -22.16 -2.96
CA GLN A 225 -13.46 -22.39 -4.39
C GLN A 225 -12.12 -22.78 -5.04
N GLY A 226 -11.02 -22.12 -4.66
CA GLY A 226 -9.68 -22.49 -5.12
C GLY A 226 -9.30 -23.92 -4.72
N TRP A 227 -9.75 -24.39 -3.55
CA TRP A 227 -9.55 -25.78 -3.14
C TRP A 227 -10.31 -26.76 -4.02
N ARG A 228 -11.59 -26.49 -4.31
CA ARG A 228 -12.40 -27.30 -5.23
C ARG A 228 -11.82 -27.36 -6.64
N ASP A 229 -11.39 -26.21 -7.16
CA ASP A 229 -10.89 -26.10 -8.53
C ASP A 229 -9.47 -26.70 -8.68
N TYR A 230 -8.60 -26.50 -7.69
CA TYR A 230 -7.16 -26.72 -7.84
C TYR A 230 -6.51 -27.58 -6.76
N GLY A 231 -7.16 -27.82 -5.62
CA GLY A 231 -6.66 -28.71 -4.57
C GLY A 231 -5.73 -28.05 -3.54
N VAL A 232 -5.68 -26.71 -3.45
CA VAL A 232 -4.94 -26.00 -2.39
C VAL A 232 -5.82 -25.86 -1.13
N PRO A 233 -5.39 -26.34 0.06
CA PRO A 233 -6.17 -26.21 1.28
C PRO A 233 -6.60 -24.75 1.58
N PRO A 234 -7.86 -24.51 1.98
CA PRO A 234 -8.35 -23.17 2.28
C PRO A 234 -7.56 -22.48 3.39
N SER A 235 -7.26 -23.19 4.47
CA SER A 235 -6.45 -22.71 5.59
C SER A 235 -5.08 -22.18 5.14
N VAL A 236 -4.38 -22.92 4.27
CA VAL A 236 -3.11 -22.52 3.65
C VAL A 236 -3.29 -21.24 2.83
N THR A 237 -4.30 -21.21 1.95
CA THR A 237 -4.55 -20.06 1.07
C THR A 237 -4.84 -18.79 1.87
N ILE A 238 -5.71 -18.88 2.89
CA ILE A 238 -6.05 -17.75 3.77
C ILE A 238 -4.81 -17.30 4.53
N ALA A 239 -4.07 -18.22 5.16
CA ALA A 239 -2.89 -17.88 5.96
C ALA A 239 -1.76 -17.26 5.13
N GLN A 240 -1.47 -17.80 3.93
CA GLN A 240 -0.53 -17.18 3.00
C GLN A 240 -1.02 -15.78 2.61
N SER A 241 -2.29 -15.61 2.24
CA SER A 241 -2.80 -14.28 1.88
C SER A 241 -2.65 -13.26 3.01
N ILE A 242 -2.85 -13.66 4.27
CA ILE A 242 -2.64 -12.81 5.45
C ILE A 242 -1.17 -12.37 5.54
N LEU A 243 -0.25 -13.32 5.43
CA LEU A 243 1.20 -13.09 5.55
C LEU A 243 1.73 -12.22 4.41
N GLU A 244 1.39 -12.56 3.17
CA GLU A 244 1.95 -11.92 1.97
C GLU A 244 1.37 -10.50 1.74
N SER A 245 0.11 -10.26 2.14
CA SER A 245 -0.55 -8.95 1.95
C SER A 245 -0.58 -8.08 3.20
N GLY A 246 -0.15 -8.60 4.35
CA GLY A 246 -0.27 -7.91 5.63
C GLY A 246 -1.73 -7.60 5.99
N TRP A 247 -2.62 -8.60 5.84
CA TRP A 247 -4.09 -8.46 5.97
C TRP A 247 -4.75 -7.56 4.91
N GLY A 248 -4.28 -7.63 3.67
CA GLY A 248 -4.82 -6.84 2.55
C GLY A 248 -4.39 -5.37 2.55
N ARG A 249 -3.36 -5.03 3.32
CA ARG A 249 -2.88 -3.65 3.50
C ARG A 249 -1.72 -3.30 2.57
N SER A 250 -1.13 -4.27 1.89
CA SER A 250 -0.05 -4.02 0.91
C SER A 250 -0.60 -3.27 -0.30
N GLY A 251 0.23 -2.41 -0.92
CA GLY A 251 -0.16 -1.64 -2.11
C GLY A 251 -0.72 -2.51 -3.25
N LEU A 252 -0.14 -3.70 -3.46
CA LEU A 252 -0.60 -4.70 -4.44
C LEU A 252 -2.02 -5.21 -4.12
N SER A 253 -2.28 -5.54 -2.86
CA SER A 253 -3.59 -6.05 -2.44
C SER A 253 -4.66 -4.97 -2.40
N SER A 254 -4.32 -3.75 -1.99
CA SER A 254 -5.26 -2.63 -1.91
C SER A 254 -5.67 -2.13 -3.29
N ALA A 255 -4.69 -1.90 -4.18
CA ALA A 255 -4.91 -1.34 -5.51
C ALA A 255 -5.40 -2.41 -6.51
N ASP A 256 -4.69 -3.53 -6.57
CA ASP A 256 -4.85 -4.50 -7.68
C ASP A 256 -5.47 -5.82 -7.24
N LYS A 257 -5.91 -5.91 -5.98
CA LYS A 257 -6.45 -7.13 -5.36
C LYS A 257 -5.51 -8.32 -5.48
N ASN A 258 -4.20 -8.09 -5.55
CA ASN A 258 -3.18 -9.13 -5.60
C ASN A 258 -2.68 -9.44 -4.19
N PHE A 259 -3.26 -10.47 -3.57
CA PHE A 259 -2.98 -10.83 -2.16
C PHE A 259 -1.76 -11.72 -1.97
N PHE A 260 -1.17 -12.22 -3.06
CA PHE A 260 -0.07 -13.19 -3.03
C PHE A 260 1.19 -12.71 -3.76
N GLY A 261 1.17 -11.47 -4.29
CA GLY A 261 2.29 -10.91 -5.06
C GLY A 261 2.60 -11.69 -6.34
N ILE A 262 1.61 -12.30 -6.99
CA ILE A 262 1.85 -13.12 -8.19
C ILE A 262 2.26 -12.19 -9.34
N LYS A 263 3.47 -12.43 -9.86
CA LYS A 263 4.02 -11.72 -11.02
C LYS A 263 3.35 -12.16 -12.33
N CYS A 264 3.28 -11.24 -13.29
CA CYS A 264 3.05 -11.60 -14.69
C CYS A 264 4.29 -12.29 -15.26
N GLN A 265 4.08 -13.27 -16.14
CA GLN A 265 5.17 -13.98 -16.80
C GLN A 265 5.30 -13.44 -18.22
N ASN A 266 6.30 -12.59 -18.47
CA ASN A 266 6.54 -11.95 -19.77
C ASN A 266 5.29 -11.22 -20.30
N GLY A 267 4.58 -10.50 -19.42
CA GLY A 267 3.33 -9.81 -19.77
C GLY A 267 2.09 -10.71 -19.85
N ALA A 268 2.25 -12.03 -19.85
CA ALA A 268 1.14 -12.97 -19.80
C ALA A 268 0.65 -13.18 -18.35
N TYR A 269 -0.66 -13.37 -18.22
CA TYR A 269 -1.34 -13.64 -16.97
C TYR A 269 -2.34 -14.80 -17.14
N GLY A 270 -2.67 -15.47 -16.03
CA GLY A 270 -3.55 -16.63 -16.02
C GLY A 270 -5.03 -16.27 -16.22
N PRO A 271 -5.94 -17.26 -16.30
CA PRO A 271 -7.36 -17.06 -16.65
C PRO A 271 -8.18 -16.26 -15.61
N HIS A 272 -7.61 -16.00 -14.44
CA HIS A 272 -8.28 -15.29 -13.34
C HIS A 272 -7.85 -13.84 -13.18
N ALA A 273 -6.69 -13.47 -13.73
CA ALA A 273 -6.20 -12.10 -13.67
C ALA A 273 -6.86 -11.25 -14.77
N THR A 274 -6.97 -9.95 -14.53
CA THR A 274 -7.55 -8.97 -15.46
C THR A 274 -6.50 -8.16 -16.21
N GLY A 275 -5.23 -8.30 -15.84
CA GLY A 275 -4.14 -7.56 -16.44
C GLY A 275 -2.84 -7.64 -15.65
N CYS A 276 -1.93 -6.74 -16.00
CA CYS A 276 -0.64 -6.55 -15.34
C CYS A 276 -0.44 -5.09 -14.98
N HIS A 277 0.18 -4.83 -13.84
CA HIS A 277 0.59 -3.49 -13.41
C HIS A 277 2.07 -3.54 -12.99
N VAL A 278 2.86 -2.61 -13.52
CA VAL A 278 4.29 -2.52 -13.25
C VAL A 278 4.53 -1.67 -12.01
N TYR A 279 5.19 -2.26 -11.02
CA TYR A 279 5.62 -1.57 -9.82
C TYR A 279 7.14 -1.51 -9.77
N THR A 280 7.68 -0.40 -9.27
CA THR A 280 9.09 -0.36 -8.86
C THR A 280 9.25 -1.24 -7.63
N THR A 281 10.11 -2.25 -7.73
CA THR A 281 10.44 -3.17 -6.66
C THR A 281 11.90 -2.98 -6.26
N THR A 282 12.25 -3.51 -5.09
CA THR A 282 13.63 -3.52 -4.63
C THR A 282 14.09 -4.97 -4.61
N GLU A 283 15.08 -5.30 -5.43
CA GLU A 283 15.75 -6.59 -5.39
C GLU A 283 17.07 -6.45 -4.65
N CYS A 284 17.43 -7.46 -3.87
CA CYS A 284 18.70 -7.49 -3.17
C CYS A 284 19.51 -8.70 -3.62
N THR A 285 20.79 -8.49 -3.91
CA THR A 285 21.71 -9.60 -4.15
C THR A 285 21.87 -10.44 -2.89
N LYS A 286 22.37 -11.68 -3.01
CA LYS A 286 22.71 -12.51 -1.84
C LYS A 286 23.75 -11.84 -0.91
N ALA A 287 24.52 -10.90 -1.44
CA ALA A 287 25.46 -10.07 -0.69
C ALA A 287 24.81 -8.84 -0.03
N GLY A 288 23.47 -8.72 -0.07
CA GLY A 288 22.70 -7.67 0.59
C GLY A 288 22.62 -6.34 -0.18
N LYS A 289 23.19 -6.23 -1.39
CA LYS A 289 23.08 -5.01 -2.20
C LYS A 289 21.70 -4.93 -2.82
N CYS A 290 20.90 -3.99 -2.34
CA CYS A 290 19.58 -3.72 -2.88
C CYS A 290 19.63 -2.69 -4.02
N PHE A 291 18.87 -2.92 -5.08
CA PHE A 291 18.72 -2.02 -6.23
C PHE A 291 17.24 -1.94 -6.62
N GLN A 292 16.84 -0.80 -7.17
CA GLN A 292 15.49 -0.66 -7.74
C GLN A 292 15.43 -1.44 -9.04
N THR A 293 14.39 -2.24 -9.17
CA THR A 293 14.01 -2.89 -10.42
C THR A 293 12.52 -2.64 -10.66
N ALA A 294 11.99 -3.14 -11.77
CA ALA A 294 10.56 -3.09 -12.05
C ALA A 294 10.05 -4.49 -12.28
N ASP A 295 8.92 -4.81 -11.66
CA ASP A 295 8.24 -6.08 -11.84
C ASP A 295 6.79 -5.84 -12.22
N ALA A 296 6.29 -6.64 -13.18
CA ALA A 296 4.88 -6.67 -13.51
C ALA A 296 4.16 -7.66 -12.60
N PHE A 297 3.12 -7.19 -11.91
CA PHE A 297 2.26 -8.00 -11.05
C PHE A 297 0.88 -8.15 -11.67
N ARG A 298 0.25 -9.31 -11.45
CA ARG A 298 -1.12 -9.56 -11.91
C ARG A 298 -2.09 -8.64 -11.19
N THR A 299 -3.10 -8.16 -11.90
CA THR A 299 -4.25 -7.43 -11.32
C THR A 299 -5.49 -8.31 -11.33
N TYR A 300 -6.41 -8.08 -10.39
CA TYR A 300 -7.64 -8.85 -10.26
C TYR A 300 -8.83 -7.94 -9.99
N SER A 301 -10.00 -8.33 -10.50
CA SER A 301 -11.25 -7.62 -10.21
C SER A 301 -11.75 -7.85 -8.77
N THR A 302 -11.42 -8.99 -8.15
CA THR A 302 -11.88 -9.34 -6.80
C THR A 302 -10.83 -10.17 -6.04
N MET A 303 -10.93 -10.20 -4.71
CA MET A 303 -10.15 -11.10 -3.85
C MET A 303 -10.34 -12.57 -4.25
N ALA A 304 -11.58 -12.99 -4.51
CA ALA A 304 -11.87 -14.36 -4.92
C ALA A 304 -11.13 -14.77 -6.21
N ARG A 305 -11.00 -13.86 -7.19
CA ARG A 305 -10.21 -14.11 -8.41
C ARG A 305 -8.73 -14.32 -8.10
N SER A 306 -8.14 -13.50 -7.23
CA SER A 306 -6.75 -13.65 -6.81
C SER A 306 -6.50 -14.99 -6.10
N PHE A 307 -7.44 -15.44 -5.27
CA PHE A 307 -7.35 -16.71 -4.54
C PHE A 307 -7.46 -17.93 -5.47
N ARG A 308 -8.37 -17.89 -6.46
CA ARG A 308 -8.46 -18.92 -7.49
C ARG A 308 -7.21 -18.93 -8.37
N ASP A 309 -6.66 -17.77 -8.71
CA ASP A 309 -5.41 -17.67 -9.46
C ASP A 309 -4.20 -18.20 -8.70
N HIS A 310 -4.15 -18.01 -7.38
CA HIS A 310 -3.15 -18.62 -6.51
C HIS A 310 -3.22 -20.15 -6.58
N GLY A 311 -4.43 -20.71 -6.46
CA GLY A 311 -4.66 -22.15 -6.65
C GLY A 311 -4.17 -22.65 -7.99
N HIS A 312 -4.58 -21.98 -9.07
CA HIS A 312 -4.16 -22.29 -10.44
C HIS A 312 -2.63 -22.20 -10.59
N PHE A 313 -2.00 -21.12 -10.13
CA PHE A 313 -0.56 -20.89 -10.19
C PHE A 313 0.23 -22.03 -9.54
N LEU A 314 -0.19 -22.48 -8.35
CA LEU A 314 0.44 -23.61 -7.69
C LEU A 314 0.22 -24.91 -8.48
N LYS A 315 -1.01 -25.14 -8.96
CA LYS A 315 -1.40 -26.39 -9.64
C LYS A 315 -0.69 -26.61 -10.97
N VAL A 316 -0.55 -25.57 -11.79
CA VAL A 316 0.05 -25.70 -13.13
C VAL A 316 1.58 -25.69 -13.10
N ASN A 317 2.18 -25.19 -12.03
CA ASN A 317 3.62 -25.15 -11.89
C ASN A 317 4.15 -26.48 -11.33
N LYS A 318 4.77 -27.30 -12.21
CA LYS A 318 5.33 -28.63 -11.88
C LYS A 318 6.26 -28.64 -10.66
N ARG A 319 6.85 -27.50 -10.29
CA ARG A 319 7.65 -27.33 -9.08
C ARG A 319 6.90 -27.72 -7.81
N TYR A 320 5.58 -27.47 -7.75
CA TYR A 320 4.76 -27.67 -6.56
C TYR A 320 3.99 -29.00 -6.56
N THR A 321 4.15 -29.85 -7.58
CA THR A 321 3.46 -31.15 -7.68
C THR A 321 3.49 -31.99 -6.40
N PRO A 322 4.62 -32.11 -5.65
CA PRO A 322 4.65 -32.90 -4.43
C PRO A 322 3.66 -32.43 -3.35
N ALA A 323 3.31 -31.14 -3.30
CA ALA A 323 2.35 -30.63 -2.34
C ALA A 323 0.93 -31.17 -2.59
N PHE A 324 0.58 -31.43 -3.84
CA PHE A 324 -0.76 -31.91 -4.22
C PHE A 324 -1.02 -33.38 -3.87
N ALA A 325 -0.05 -34.09 -3.28
CA ALA A 325 -0.32 -35.36 -2.58
C ALA A 325 -0.96 -35.15 -1.19
N HIS A 326 -1.00 -33.91 -0.70
CA HIS A 326 -1.41 -33.56 0.67
C HIS A 326 -2.56 -32.54 0.70
N THR A 327 -3.45 -32.55 -0.29
CA THR A 327 -4.56 -31.57 -0.40
C THR A 327 -5.54 -31.58 0.77
N ARG A 328 -5.52 -32.63 1.61
CA ARG A 328 -6.32 -32.76 2.85
C ARG A 328 -5.47 -32.67 4.13
N ASN A 329 -4.19 -32.35 4.01
CA ASN A 329 -3.29 -32.15 5.13
C ASN A 329 -2.54 -30.82 4.93
N ALA A 330 -3.13 -29.74 5.44
CA ALA A 330 -2.67 -28.39 5.24
C ALA A 330 -1.23 -28.15 5.70
N ASP A 331 -0.84 -28.72 6.85
CA ASP A 331 0.52 -28.60 7.40
C ASP A 331 1.55 -29.28 6.50
N LYS A 332 1.26 -30.48 6.00
CA LYS A 332 2.13 -31.17 5.03
C LYS A 332 2.13 -30.48 3.67
N PHE A 333 0.99 -29.94 3.25
CA PHE A 333 0.89 -29.18 2.00
C PHE A 333 1.85 -27.99 2.01
N ILE A 334 1.78 -27.13 3.04
CA ILE A 334 2.64 -25.96 3.14
C ILE A 334 4.12 -26.32 3.33
N GLU A 335 4.42 -27.43 4.02
CA GLU A 335 5.78 -27.97 4.12
C GLU A 335 6.35 -28.30 2.73
N GLN A 336 5.57 -28.96 1.87
CA GLN A 336 6.00 -29.29 0.50
C GLN A 336 6.11 -28.05 -0.40
N ILE A 337 5.20 -27.07 -0.26
CA ILE A 337 5.31 -25.78 -0.96
C ILE A 337 6.60 -25.06 -0.59
N TRP A 338 6.97 -25.05 0.69
CA TRP A 338 8.23 -24.46 1.16
C TRP A 338 9.45 -25.25 0.67
N LYS A 339 9.46 -26.58 0.75
CA LYS A 339 10.54 -27.44 0.23
C LYS A 339 10.74 -27.26 -1.28
N ALA A 340 9.65 -27.07 -2.02
CA ALA A 340 9.69 -26.74 -3.42
C ALA A 340 10.34 -25.35 -3.67
N GLY A 341 10.38 -24.48 -2.66
CA GLY A 341 11.10 -23.20 -2.63
C GLY A 341 10.21 -22.00 -3.00
N TYR A 342 8.96 -22.02 -2.54
CA TYR A 342 8.06 -20.87 -2.56
C TYR A 342 8.60 -19.71 -1.73
N ALA A 343 9.29 -19.96 -0.61
CA ALA A 343 9.93 -18.94 0.19
C ALA A 343 11.32 -19.42 0.62
N THR A 344 12.27 -18.49 0.73
CA THR A 344 13.63 -18.80 1.23
C THR A 344 13.74 -18.74 2.75
N ASP A 345 12.75 -18.16 3.42
CA ASP A 345 12.74 -18.03 4.89
C ASP A 345 12.60 -19.42 5.55
N PRO A 346 13.56 -19.86 6.39
CA PRO A 346 13.46 -21.14 7.09
C PRO A 346 12.28 -21.18 8.09
N LYS A 347 11.77 -20.03 8.53
CA LYS A 347 10.61 -19.93 9.44
C LYS A 347 9.28 -19.84 8.71
N TYR A 348 9.26 -19.93 7.37
CA TYR A 348 8.04 -19.72 6.58
C TYR A 348 6.91 -20.67 6.98
N VAL A 349 7.19 -21.97 7.07
CA VAL A 349 6.19 -22.99 7.47
C VAL A 349 5.64 -22.69 8.86
N ALA A 350 6.50 -22.33 9.82
CA ALA A 350 6.09 -21.99 11.17
C ALA A 350 5.22 -20.71 11.22
N LYS A 351 5.53 -19.70 10.41
CA LYS A 351 4.71 -18.48 10.30
C LYS A 351 3.32 -18.78 9.75
N VAL A 352 3.23 -19.53 8.65
CA VAL A 352 1.95 -19.85 8.01
C VAL A 352 1.10 -20.74 8.92
N THR A 353 1.66 -21.83 9.45
CA THR A 353 0.95 -22.72 10.39
C THR A 353 0.58 -22.02 11.71
N GLY A 354 1.42 -21.09 12.18
CA GLY A 354 1.11 -20.22 13.32
C GLY A 354 -0.12 -19.35 13.09
N ILE A 355 -0.23 -18.72 11.91
CA ILE A 355 -1.44 -17.96 11.51
C ILE A 355 -2.65 -18.89 11.44
N MET A 356 -2.52 -20.07 10.82
CA MET A 356 -3.60 -21.05 10.72
C MET A 356 -4.16 -21.43 12.08
N LYS A 357 -3.29 -21.70 13.06
CA LYS A 357 -3.69 -22.02 14.45
C LYS A 357 -4.30 -20.82 15.16
N THR A 358 -3.66 -19.66 15.07
CA THR A 358 -4.09 -18.44 15.79
C THR A 358 -5.51 -18.02 15.44
N TYR A 359 -5.91 -18.23 14.18
CA TYR A 359 -7.23 -17.81 13.68
C TYR A 359 -8.16 -18.99 13.38
N ASP A 360 -7.84 -20.19 13.87
CA ASP A 360 -8.63 -21.41 13.66
C ASP A 360 -9.01 -21.62 12.18
N LEU A 361 -8.04 -21.44 11.27
CA LEU A 361 -8.32 -21.46 9.84
C LEU A 361 -8.59 -22.87 9.30
N TYR A 362 -8.20 -23.92 10.05
CA TYR A 362 -8.50 -25.31 9.71
C TYR A 362 -10.01 -25.58 9.63
N ARG A 363 -10.84 -24.78 10.32
CA ARG A 363 -12.32 -24.87 10.22
C ARG A 363 -12.85 -24.61 8.81
N TYR A 364 -12.06 -23.98 7.93
CA TYR A 364 -12.43 -23.74 6.53
C TYR A 364 -12.07 -24.90 5.61
N ASP A 365 -11.29 -25.88 6.09
CA ASP A 365 -10.88 -27.09 5.35
C ASP A 365 -11.99 -28.15 5.35
N THR A 366 -13.24 -27.72 5.22
CA THR A 366 -14.40 -28.60 5.10
C THR A 366 -14.63 -28.94 3.63
N TRP A 367 -14.30 -30.18 3.26
CA TRP A 367 -14.62 -30.71 1.93
C TRP A 367 -16.12 -30.99 1.86
N LYS A 368 -16.89 -30.03 1.33
CA LYS A 368 -18.31 -30.21 0.99
C LYS A 368 -18.55 -29.77 -0.45
#